data_AF-A0A221UZT6-F1
#
_entry.id   AF-A0A221UZT6-F1
#
_cell.length_a   1.000
_cell.length_b   1.000
_cell.length_c   1.000
_cell.angle_alpha   90.00
_cell.angle_beta   90.00
_cell.angle_gamma   90.00
#
_symmetry.space_group_name_H-M   'P 1'
#
loop_
_entity.id
_entity.type
_entity.pdbx_description
1 polymer ?
#
loop_
_entity_poly.entity_id
_entity_poly.type
_entity_poly.pdbx_seq_one_letter_code
_entity_poly.pdbx_strand_id
1 'polypeptide(L)'
;MKTKIFNFVLPVFAILLAVGFAFATEANIVSQTAYYNHPILGVQSTTVGDECQPDNANPCTFNGQQLYQEQELATPLKRPI
;
A
#
# COMPACT_ATOMS: atom_id res chain seq x y z
N MET A 1 -49.85 12.97 4.08
CA MET A 1 -48.63 13.44 4.78
C MET A 1 -47.49 12.39 4.87
N LYS A 2 -47.66 11.15 4.37
CA LYS A 2 -46.62 10.08 4.45
C LYS A 2 -45.41 10.25 3.51
N THR A 3 -45.55 11.01 2.42
CA THR A 3 -44.48 11.26 1.43
C THR A 3 -43.42 12.27 1.88
N LYS A 4 -43.73 13.14 2.86
CA LYS A 4 -42.76 14.14 3.34
C LYS A 4 -41.63 13.54 4.18
N ILE A 5 -41.89 12.44 4.89
CA ILE A 5 -40.90 11.73 5.72
C ILE A 5 -39.89 11.02 4.83
N PHE A 6 -40.35 10.39 3.74
CA PHE A 6 -39.50 9.69 2.78
C PHE A 6 -38.51 10.64 2.08
N ASN A 7 -38.95 11.85 1.72
CA ASN A 7 -38.10 12.87 1.10
C ASN A 7 -37.03 13.46 2.04
N PHE A 8 -37.13 13.23 3.36
CA PHE A 8 -36.13 13.69 4.33
C PHE A 8 -35.16 12.58 4.74
N VAL A 9 -35.65 11.35 4.90
CA VAL A 9 -34.82 10.21 5.33
C VAL A 9 -33.87 9.74 4.21
N LEU A 10 -34.34 9.74 2.97
CA LEU A 10 -33.59 9.25 1.81
C LEU A 10 -32.30 10.06 1.52
N PRO A 11 -32.30 11.41 1.51
CA PRO A 11 -31.07 12.18 1.33
C PRO A 11 -30.11 12.05 2.50
N VAL A 12 -30.60 11.92 3.74
CA VAL A 12 -29.74 11.73 4.92
C VAL A 12 -29.03 10.38 4.86
N PHE A 13 -29.73 9.32 4.46
CA PHE A 13 -29.11 8.02 4.24
C PHE A 13 -28.08 8.06 3.11
N ALA A 14 -28.38 8.74 2.00
CA ALA A 14 -27.43 8.88 0.90
C ALA A 14 -26.13 9.59 1.33
N ILE A 15 -26.23 10.61 2.18
CA ILE A 15 -25.06 11.32 2.72
C ILE A 15 -24.26 10.41 3.66
N LEU A 16 -24.92 9.70 4.59
CA LEU A 16 -24.25 8.77 5.51
C LEU A 16 -23.55 7.62 4.75
N LEU A 17 -24.18 7.13 3.70
CA LEU A 17 -23.69 6.02 2.89
C LEU A 17 -22.53 6.48 2.00
N ALA A 18 -22.57 7.71 1.47
CA ALA A 18 -21.44 8.32 0.76
C ALA A 18 -20.21 8.54 1.67
N VAL A 19 -20.41 9.01 2.91
CA VAL A 19 -19.34 9.15 3.89
C VAL A 19 -18.79 7.78 4.29
N GLY A 20 -19.65 6.77 4.48
CA GLY A 20 -19.23 5.40 4.78
C GLY A 20 -18.37 4.77 3.67
N PHE A 21 -18.68 5.05 2.40
CA PHE A 21 -17.86 4.58 1.28
C PHE A 21 -16.53 5.32 1.14
N ALA A 22 -16.43 6.59 1.56
CA ALA A 22 -15.18 7.35 1.49
C ALA A 22 -14.07 6.69 2.32
N PHE A 23 -14.37 6.21 3.53
CA PHE A 23 -13.40 5.59 4.44
C PHE A 23 -13.10 4.10 4.16
N ALA A 24 -13.94 3.41 3.37
CA ALA A 24 -13.70 2.00 3.04
C ALA A 24 -12.59 1.81 1.99
N THR A 25 -12.13 2.88 1.35
CA THR A 25 -11.14 2.83 0.25
C THR A 25 -9.70 3.04 0.68
N GLU A 26 -9.45 3.18 1.98
CA GLU A 26 -8.12 3.40 2.52
C GLU A 26 -7.37 2.07 2.62
N ALA A 27 -6.69 1.69 1.54
CA ALA A 27 -5.76 0.58 1.55
C ALA A 27 -4.66 0.90 2.58
N ASN A 28 -4.56 0.09 3.63
CA ASN A 28 -3.51 0.22 4.64
C ASN A 28 -2.19 -0.21 4.01
N ILE A 29 -1.49 0.71 3.36
CA ILE A 29 -0.15 0.46 2.82
C ILE A 29 0.80 0.35 4.01
N VAL A 30 1.17 -0.89 4.36
CA VAL A 30 2.16 -1.12 5.41
C VAL A 30 3.53 -0.79 4.83
N SER A 31 4.07 0.36 5.24
CA SER A 31 5.44 0.75 4.90
C SER A 31 6.42 -0.13 5.68
N GLN A 32 7.38 -0.73 4.98
CA GLN A 32 8.45 -1.54 5.54
C GLN A 32 9.82 -1.08 5.07
N THR A 33 10.85 -1.37 5.86
CA THR A 33 12.24 -1.09 5.50
C THR A 33 12.77 -2.18 4.58
N ALA A 34 13.41 -1.78 3.50
CA ALA A 34 14.13 -2.66 2.57
C ALA A 34 15.58 -2.19 2.41
N TYR A 35 16.45 -3.07 1.93
CA TYR A 35 17.87 -2.82 1.78
C TYR A 35 18.34 -3.03 0.35
N TYR A 36 19.36 -2.30 -0.07
CA TYR A 36 19.95 -2.39 -1.41
C TYR A 36 21.44 -2.04 -1.38
N ASN A 37 22.19 -2.57 -2.34
CA ASN A 37 23.62 -2.34 -2.41
C ASN A 37 23.97 -1.16 -3.32
N HIS A 38 24.13 0.04 -2.75
CA HIS A 38 24.54 1.25 -3.49
C HIS A 38 26.00 1.15 -3.97
N PRO A 39 26.31 1.49 -5.25
CA PRO A 39 27.63 1.24 -5.84
C PRO A 39 28.80 1.96 -5.16
N ILE A 40 28.54 3.09 -4.50
CA ILE A 40 29.56 3.92 -3.84
C ILE A 40 29.47 3.84 -2.32
N LEU A 41 28.27 3.63 -1.76
CA LEU A 41 28.00 3.77 -0.33
C LEU A 41 27.79 2.42 0.37
N GLY A 42 27.83 1.31 -0.39
CA GLY A 42 27.54 -0.02 0.12
C GLY A 42 26.06 -0.21 0.44
N VAL A 43 25.77 -1.04 1.44
CA VAL A 43 24.39 -1.36 1.84
C VAL A 43 23.70 -0.11 2.38
N GLN A 44 22.55 0.21 1.79
CA GLN A 44 21.69 1.32 2.17
C GLN A 44 20.27 0.80 2.39
N SER A 45 19.45 1.55 3.13
CA SER A 45 18.04 1.24 3.34
C SER A 45 17.12 2.23 2.63
N THR A 46 15.92 1.77 2.31
CA THR A 46 14.82 2.57 1.78
C THR A 46 13.50 2.08 2.36
N THR A 47 12.46 2.88 2.26
CA THR A 47 11.09 2.46 2.60
C THR A 47 10.38 1.98 1.34
N VAL A 48 9.68 0.85 1.43
CA VAL A 48 8.79 0.32 0.40
C VAL A 48 7.44 -0.03 1.00
N GLY A 49 6.41 -0.15 0.18
CA GLY A 49 5.11 -0.63 0.64
C GLY A 49 5.06 -2.15 0.77
N ASP A 50 3.86 -2.63 1.04
CA ASP A 50 3.52 -4.03 1.19
C ASP A 50 3.50 -4.78 -0.15
N GLU A 51 3.64 -4.07 -1.28
CA GLU A 51 3.73 -4.70 -2.59
C GLU A 51 5.05 -5.47 -2.78
N CYS A 52 6.07 -5.20 -1.96
CA CYS A 52 7.39 -5.84 -2.03
C CYS A 52 7.50 -7.00 -1.04
N GLN A 53 7.27 -8.23 -1.47
CA GLN A 53 7.31 -9.43 -0.62
C GLN A 53 8.24 -10.49 -1.22
N PRO A 54 8.85 -11.37 -0.41
CA PRO A 54 9.81 -12.37 -0.89
C PRO A 54 9.19 -13.41 -1.84
N ASP A 55 7.90 -13.72 -1.64
CA ASP A 55 7.17 -14.80 -2.34
C ASP A 55 6.59 -14.40 -3.71
N ASN A 56 6.79 -13.15 -4.12
CA ASN A 56 6.26 -12.59 -5.35
C ASN A 56 7.13 -12.95 -6.58
N ALA A 57 6.81 -12.40 -7.76
CA ALA A 57 7.43 -12.80 -9.03
C ALA A 57 8.43 -11.77 -9.59
N ASN A 58 8.06 -10.49 -9.65
CA ASN A 58 8.84 -9.46 -10.30
C ASN A 58 9.86 -8.83 -9.34
N PRO A 59 11.12 -8.56 -9.70
CA PRO A 59 12.08 -7.95 -8.77
C PRO A 59 11.61 -6.57 -8.28
N CYS A 60 11.63 -6.35 -6.96
CA CYS A 60 11.52 -5.00 -6.42
C CYS A 60 12.84 -4.27 -6.60
N THR A 61 12.81 -3.12 -7.27
CA THR A 61 14.01 -2.31 -7.50
C THR A 61 13.86 -0.88 -7.01
N PHE A 62 14.93 -0.34 -6.45
CA PHE A 62 15.09 1.08 -6.15
C PHE A 62 16.34 1.60 -6.85
N ASN A 63 16.21 2.69 -7.63
CA ASN A 63 17.31 3.21 -8.47
C ASN A 63 17.99 2.16 -9.36
N GLY A 64 17.21 1.20 -9.88
CA GLY A 64 17.72 0.08 -10.70
C GLY A 64 18.42 -1.02 -9.92
N GLN A 65 18.38 -0.99 -8.58
CA GLN A 65 19.04 -1.94 -7.71
C GLN A 65 18.01 -2.82 -7.00
N GLN A 66 18.27 -4.13 -6.93
CA GLN A 66 17.40 -5.10 -6.25
C GLN A 66 17.28 -4.77 -4.76
N LEU A 67 16.05 -4.88 -4.25
CA LEU A 67 15.73 -4.72 -2.84
C LEU A 67 15.72 -6.05 -2.10
N TYR A 68 16.09 -6.00 -0.81
CA TYR A 68 16.20 -7.14 0.08
C TYR A 68 15.54 -6.86 1.42
N GLN A 69 15.10 -7.93 2.08
CA GLN A 69 14.44 -7.85 3.38
C GLN A 69 15.43 -7.52 4.51
N GLU A 70 16.69 -7.97 4.39
CA GLU A 70 17.75 -7.79 5.39
C GLU A 70 19.00 -7.11 4.83
N GLN A 71 19.85 -6.58 5.71
CA GLN A 71 21.10 -5.89 5.34
C GLN A 71 22.14 -6.82 4.72
N GLU A 72 22.03 -8.12 4.99
CA GLU A 72 22.88 -9.19 4.47
C GLU A 72 22.57 -9.51 2.99
N LEU A 73 21.52 -8.90 2.43
CA LEU A 73 21.06 -9.11 1.06
C LEU A 73 20.76 -10.58 0.75
N ALA A 74 20.25 -11.31 1.74
CA ALA A 74 19.95 -12.74 1.63
C ALA A 74 18.60 -12.97 0.95
N THR A 75 17.56 -12.27 1.39
CA THR A 75 16.19 -12.50 0.91
C THR A 75 15.75 -11.39 -0.04
N PRO A 76 15.63 -11.64 -1.36
CA PRO A 76 15.22 -10.62 -2.32
C PRO A 76 13.71 -10.35 -2.24
N LEU A 77 13.34 -9.07 -2.23
CA LEU A 77 11.95 -8.63 -2.29
C LEU A 77 11.44 -8.54 -3.73
N LYS A 78 10.17 -8.88 -3.94
CA LYS A 78 9.54 -8.98 -5.26
C LYS A 78 8.11 -8.40 -5.24
N ARG A 79 7.62 -7.97 -6.41
CA ARG A 79 6.25 -7.49 -6.65
C ARG A 79 5.37 -8.55 -7.30
N PRO A 80 4.06 -8.52 -7.05
CA PRO A 80 3.13 -9.37 -7.77
C PRO A 80 3.21 -9.15 -9.29
N ILE A 81 2.66 -10.10 -10.05
CA ILE A 81 2.62 -10.07 -11.51
C ILE A 81 1.65 -8.99 -11.99
#